data_AF-A0AAU1USA2-F1
#
_entry.id   AF-A0AAU1USA2-F1
#
_cell.length_a   1.000
_cell.length_b   1.000
_cell.length_c   1.000
_cell.angle_alpha   90.00
_cell.angle_beta   90.00
_cell.angle_gamma   90.00
#
_symmetry.space_group_name_H-M   'P 1'
#
loop_
_entity.id
_entity.type
_entity.pdbx_description
1 polymer ?
#
loop_
_entity_poly.entity_id
_entity_poly.type
_entity_poly.pdbx_seq_one_letter_code
_entity_poly.pdbx_strand_id
1 'polypeptide(L)' 'MAKTQLNVRVDEGTARAARERALARGVSVNRYIEELVRQDTGEVGHTFVEAAADFMKQYEAVFAEELDTDREAGRGEGRH' A
#
# COMPACT_ATOMS: atom_id res chain seq x y z
N MET A 1 12.95 -22.23 7.43
CA MET A 1 11.81 -22.24 8.37
C MET A 1 10.88 -23.39 8.01
N ALA A 2 10.31 -24.08 8.99
CA ALA A 2 9.27 -25.08 8.73
C ALA A 2 8.01 -24.38 8.17
N LYS A 3 7.30 -25.05 7.25
CA LYS A 3 6.03 -24.52 6.72
C LYS A 3 4.95 -24.65 7.78
N THR A 4 4.24 -23.56 8.06
CA THR A 4 3.05 -23.55 8.93
C THR A 4 1.80 -23.87 8.11
N GLN A 5 0.93 -24.72 8.62
CA GLN A 5 -0.34 -25.05 7.97
C GLN A 5 -1.45 -24.06 8.38
N LEU A 6 -2.18 -23.54 7.39
CA LEU A 6 -3.37 -22.71 7.58
C LEU A 6 -4.58 -23.42 6.95
N ASN A 7 -5.61 -23.72 7.75
CA ASN A 7 -6.83 -24.34 7.26
C ASN A 7 -7.88 -23.24 6.97
N VAL A 8 -8.11 -22.94 5.69
CA VAL A 8 -9.07 -21.91 5.25
C VAL A 8 -10.30 -22.60 4.63
N ARG A 9 -11.50 -22.20 5.06
CA ARG A 9 -12.74 -22.53 4.37
C ARG A 9 -13.08 -21.43 3.40
N VAL A 10 -13.38 -21.79 2.16
CA VAL A 10 -13.79 -20.87 1.09
C VAL A 10 -15.00 -21.43 0.38
N ASP A 11 -15.75 -20.59 -0.30
CA ASP A 11 -16.80 -21.04 -1.21
C ASP A 11 -16.21 -21.76 -2.43
N GLU A 12 -17.07 -22.49 -3.13
CA GLU A 12 -16.67 -23.30 -4.28
C GLU A 12 -16.11 -22.46 -5.43
N GLY A 13 -16.67 -21.27 -5.66
CA GLY A 13 -16.23 -20.36 -6.73
C GLY A 13 -14.81 -19.87 -6.49
N THR A 14 -14.51 -19.46 -5.26
CA THR A 14 -13.17 -19.04 -4.85
C THR A 14 -12.16 -20.20 -4.96
N ALA A 15 -12.53 -21.41 -4.51
CA ALA A 15 -11.67 -22.58 -4.64
C ALA A 15 -11.38 -22.93 -6.12
N ARG A 16 -12.38 -22.83 -6.99
CA ARG A 16 -12.25 -23.07 -8.43
C ARG A 16 -11.32 -22.05 -9.08
N ALA A 17 -11.54 -20.76 -8.81
CA ALA A 17 -10.72 -19.68 -9.34
C ALA A 17 -9.24 -19.85 -8.93
N ALA A 18 -8.96 -20.17 -7.67
CA ALA A 18 -7.60 -20.41 -7.20
C ALA A 18 -6.94 -21.60 -7.93
N ARG A 19 -7.69 -22.68 -8.18
CA ARG A 19 -7.21 -23.86 -8.91
C ARG A 19 -6.89 -23.55 -10.36
N GLU A 20 -7.79 -22.88 -11.07
CA GLU A 20 -7.60 -22.50 -12.48
C GLU A 20 -6.38 -21.58 -12.64
N ARG A 21 -6.23 -20.59 -11.75
CA ARG A 21 -5.09 -19.66 -11.76
C ARG A 21 -3.78 -20.35 -11.44
N ALA A 22 -3.77 -21.27 -10.48
CA ALA A 22 -2.58 -22.06 -10.14
C ALA A 22 -2.17 -22.97 -11.31
N LEU A 23 -3.15 -23.64 -11.95
CA LEU A 23 -2.93 -24.51 -13.11
C LEU A 23 -2.37 -23.72 -14.30
N ALA A 24 -2.95 -22.56 -14.61
CA ALA A 24 -2.48 -21.69 -15.69
C ALA A 24 -1.02 -21.23 -15.50
N ARG A 25 -0.57 -21.13 -14.24
CA ARG A 25 0.81 -20.78 -13.87
C ARG A 25 1.73 -22.00 -13.68
N GLY A 26 1.21 -23.23 -13.81
CA GLY A 26 1.97 -24.46 -13.59
C GLY A 26 2.44 -24.65 -12.14
N VAL A 27 1.76 -24.03 -11.16
CA VAL A 27 2.10 -24.11 -9.73
C VAL A 27 1.01 -24.81 -8.93
N SER A 28 1.36 -25.28 -7.73
CA SER A 28 0.35 -25.80 -6.81
C SER A 28 -0.54 -24.69 -6.27
N VAL A 29 -1.78 -25.04 -5.91
CA VAL A 29 -2.74 -24.10 -5.31
C VAL A 29 -2.18 -23.47 -4.04
N ASN A 30 -1.51 -24.25 -3.19
CA ASN A 30 -0.89 -23.74 -1.97
C ASN A 30 0.18 -22.70 -2.28
N ARG A 31 1.01 -22.95 -3.31
CA ARG A 31 2.05 -22.00 -3.72
C ARG A 31 1.45 -20.72 -4.29
N TYR A 32 0.39 -20.85 -5.10
CA TYR A 32 -0.36 -19.72 -5.63
C TYR A 32 -0.96 -18.86 -4.52
N ILE A 33 -1.59 -19.48 -3.50
CA ILE A 33 -2.15 -18.76 -2.35
C ILE A 33 -1.04 -18.07 -1.53
N GLU A 34 0.08 -18.75 -1.29
CA GLU A 34 1.23 -18.17 -0.59
C GLU A 34 1.79 -16.95 -1.33
N GLU A 35 1.87 -17.01 -2.65
CA GLU A 35 2.27 -15.88 -3.50
C GLU A 35 1.25 -14.75 -3.48
N LEU A 36 -0.04 -15.07 -3.55
CA LEU A 36 -1.11 -14.09 -3.49
C LEU A 36 -1.12 -13.35 -2.16
N VAL A 37 -1.03 -14.07 -1.04
CA VAL A 37 -0.93 -13.48 0.30
C VAL A 37 0.34 -12.66 0.45
N ARG A 38 1.48 -13.16 -0.05
CA ARG A 38 2.73 -12.40 0.00
C ARG A 38 2.68 -11.11 -0.81
N GLN A 39 2.07 -11.12 -1.99
CA GLN A 39 1.83 -9.93 -2.82
C GLN A 39 0.86 -8.96 -2.14
N ASP A 40 -0.16 -9.47 -1.46
CA ASP A 40 -1.09 -8.64 -0.69
C ASP A 40 -0.40 -7.99 0.53
N THR A 41 0.50 -8.73 1.19
CA THR A 41 1.26 -8.23 2.35
C THR A 41 2.52 -7.42 1.99
N GLY A 42 2.96 -7.45 0.72
CA GLY A 42 4.24 -6.91 0.28
C GLY A 42 4.07 -5.88 -0.84
N GLU A 43 4.71 -4.73 -0.67
CA GLU A 43 5.02 -3.69 -1.67
C GLU A 43 4.07 -2.51 -1.90
N VAL A 44 2.73 -2.57 -1.74
CA VAL A 44 1.95 -1.34 -1.99
C VAL A 44 1.93 -0.40 -0.79
N GLY A 45 1.70 -0.90 0.42
CA GLY A 45 1.59 -0.04 1.61
C GLY A 45 2.91 0.61 2.03
N HIS A 46 3.97 -0.20 2.15
CA HIS A 46 5.25 0.28 2.70
C HIS A 46 5.99 1.21 1.72
N THR A 47 6.15 0.77 0.48
CA THR A 47 6.85 1.55 -0.55
C THR A 47 6.09 2.83 -0.90
N PHE A 48 4.75 2.82 -0.87
CA PHE A 48 3.95 4.04 -1.04
C PHE A 48 4.13 5.01 0.12
N VAL A 49 4.14 4.54 1.37
CA VAL A 49 4.37 5.38 2.54
C VAL A 49 5.79 5.93 2.57
N GLU A 50 6.79 5.14 2.20
CA GLU A 50 8.18 5.61 2.07
C GLU A 50 8.33 6.63 0.94
N ALA A 51 7.75 6.37 -0.24
CA ALA A 51 7.78 7.32 -1.36
C ALA A 51 7.01 8.62 -1.03
N ALA A 52 5.87 8.53 -0.33
CA ALA A 52 5.15 9.69 0.16
C ALA A 52 5.93 10.46 1.24
N ALA A 53 6.63 9.75 2.14
CA ALA A 53 7.49 10.37 3.14
C ALA A 53 8.69 11.08 2.51
N ASP A 54 9.32 10.49 1.50
CA ASP A 54 10.44 11.09 0.78
C ASP A 54 9.98 12.25 -0.11
N PHE A 55 8.81 12.16 -0.74
CA PHE A 55 8.17 13.28 -1.44
C PHE A 55 7.92 14.46 -0.49
N MET A 56 7.33 14.22 0.69
CA MET A 56 7.08 15.27 1.68
C MET A 56 8.37 15.92 2.20
N LYS A 57 9.45 15.16 2.38
CA LYS A 57 10.78 15.70 2.75
C LYS A 57 11.41 16.53 1.64
N GLN A 58 11.27 16.10 0.38
CA GLN A 58 11.85 16.83 -0.76
C GLN A 58 11.13 18.15 -1.04
N TYR A 59 9.83 18.24 -0.75
CA TYR A 59 9.04 19.45 -0.95
C TYR A 59 8.91 20.33 0.30
N GLU A 60 9.48 19.93 1.45
CA GLU A 60 9.48 20.73 2.69
C GLU A 60 10.05 22.14 2.47
N ALA A 61 11.11 22.27 1.67
CA ALA A 61 11.72 23.56 1.33
C ALA A 61 10.86 24.42 0.39
N VAL A 62 9.98 23.80 -0.42
CA VAL A 62 9.12 24.49 -1.39
C VAL A 62 7.82 24.97 -0.74
N PHE A 63 7.23 24.16 0.15
CA PHE A 63 6.03 24.53 0.89
C PHE A 63 6.28 25.54 2.01
N ALA A 64 7.50 25.61 2.55
CA ALA A 64 7.85 26.57 3.59
C ALA A 64 7.75 28.03 3.11
N GLU A 65 7.97 28.31 1.82
CA GLU A 65 7.87 29.67 1.26
C GLU A 65 6.40 30.08 0.97
N GLU A 66 5.51 29.13 0.64
CA GLU A 66 4.08 29.41 0.37
C GLU A 66 3.19 29.47 1.63
N LEU A 67 3.56 28.76 2.71
CA LEU A 67 2.80 28.79 3.99
C LEU A 67 3.12 30.01 4.87
N ASP A 68 4.22 30.71 4.62
CA ASP A 68 4.54 31.95 5.35
C ASP A 68 3.80 33.15 4.75
N THR A 69 3.55 33.14 3.44
CA THR A 69 2.76 34.20 2.77
C THR A 69 1.29 34.20 3.20
N ASP A 70 0.71 33.04 3.51
CA ASP A 70 -0.67 32.93 4.02
C ASP A 70 -0.78 33.34 5.51
N ARG A 71 0.28 33.08 6.31
CA ARG A 71 0.33 33.52 7.73
C ARG A 71 0.55 35.02 7.89
N GLU A 72 1.24 35.67 6.96
CA GLU A 72 1.38 37.14 6.96
C GLU A 72 0.11 37.84 6.43
N ALA A 73 -0.61 37.26 5.47
CA ALA A 73 -1.87 37.80 4.98
C ALA A 73 -2.98 37.81 6.06
N GLY A 74 -3.04 36.78 6.92
CA GLY A 74 -4.02 36.68 8.01
C GLY A 74 -3.78 37.59 9.23
N ARG A 75 -2.66 38.33 9.29
CA ARG A 75 -2.36 39.28 10.39
C ARG A 75 -2.58 40.75 10.03
N GLY A 76 -3.10 41.04 8.83
CA GLY A 76 -3.33 42.41 8.33
C GLY A 76 -4.76 42.95 8.46
N GLU A 77 -5.78 42.09 8.60
CA GLU A 77 -7.19 42.51 8.61
C GLU A 77 -7.78 42.45 10.02
N GLY A 78 -7.41 43.43 10.84
CA GLY A 78 -7.88 43.53 12.22
C GLY A 78 -7.70 44.91 12.85
N ARG A 79 -7.78 45.99 12.07
CA ARG A 79 -7.90 47.35 12.62
C ARG A 79 -8.38 48.36 11.57
N HIS A 80 -9.69 48.60 11.52
CA HIS A 80 -10.23 49.93 11.26
C HIS A 80 -11.67 50.05 11.75
#